data_AF-A0A101RLC8-F1
#
_entry.id   AF-A0A101RLC8-F1
#
_cell.length_a   1.000
_cell.length_b   1.000
_cell.length_c   1.000
_cell.angle_alpha   90.00
_cell.angle_beta   90.00
_cell.angle_gamma   90.00
#
_symmetry.space_group_name_H-M   'P 1'
#
loop_
_entity.id
_entity.type
_entity.pdbx_description
1 polymer ?
#
loop_
_entity_poly.entity_id
_entity_poly.type
_entity_poly.pdbx_seq_one_letter_code
_entity_poly.pdbx_strand_id
1 'polypeptide(L)'
;MGRINRAGVEGTGSYGAGLARSLRAAGVQVVEVNRPNRAMRRRRGKSDTVDAEAAARAVLGGEATVVPKRGDGPVEAIRILKIAKDSAAKARVQAINQLRAVLVNAEPAVREPLEKLTLPQLVARCAALHHDGPNPAEAAVTDTLGRLSRRIQFLEAEIGDARRQMTVLVQQTAPDLLQVNGIGSAVCPSS
;
A
#
# COMPACT_ATOMS: atom_id res chain seq x y z
N MET A 1 26.30 17.91 26.20
CA MET A 1 25.43 18.65 25.26
C MET A 1 25.42 17.88 23.94
N GLY A 2 24.32 17.35 23.40
CA GLY A 2 22.92 17.33 23.83
C GLY A 2 22.32 15.91 23.72
N ARG A 3 21.39 15.59 24.63
CA ARG A 3 20.69 14.30 24.68
C ARG A 3 19.58 14.31 23.64
N ILE A 4 19.64 13.41 22.66
CA ILE A 4 18.61 13.25 21.62
C ILE A 4 17.38 12.59 22.27
N ASN A 5 16.29 13.35 22.46
CA ASN A 5 15.11 12.89 23.21
C ASN A 5 14.02 12.21 22.34
N ARG A 6 14.15 12.20 21.00
CA ARG A 6 13.14 11.64 20.07
C ARG A 6 13.78 11.15 18.77
N ALA A 7 13.36 9.98 18.28
CA ALA A 7 13.78 9.44 17.00
C ALA A 7 12.56 9.11 16.11
N GLY A 8 12.55 9.65 14.89
CA GLY A 8 11.59 9.27 13.86
C GLY A 8 12.07 8.00 13.17
N VAL A 9 11.29 6.92 13.23
CA VAL A 9 11.64 5.64 12.60
C VAL A 9 10.58 5.32 11.55
N GLU A 10 10.99 5.25 10.29
CA GLU A 10 10.13 4.81 9.19
C GLU A 10 10.10 3.28 9.16
N GLY A 11 8.91 2.68 9.15
CA GLY A 11 8.76 1.22 9.09
C GLY A 11 9.08 0.49 10.40
N THR A 12 8.59 1.01 11.54
CA THR A 12 8.64 0.37 12.88
C THR A 12 8.00 -1.03 12.93
N GLY A 13 7.17 -1.39 11.93
CA GLY A 13 6.59 -2.72 11.74
C GLY A 13 7.20 -3.54 10.58
N SER A 14 8.38 -3.18 10.08
CA SER A 14 9.13 -3.94 9.05
C SER A 14 10.64 -3.90 9.35
N TYR A 15 11.51 -3.45 8.44
CA TYR A 15 12.97 -3.39 8.65
C TYR A 15 13.40 -2.58 9.89
N GLY A 16 12.61 -1.60 10.32
CA GLY A 16 12.85 -0.78 11.51
C GLY A 16 12.40 -1.41 12.83
N ALA A 17 11.80 -2.61 12.84
CA ALA A 17 11.28 -3.23 14.06
C ALA A 17 12.39 -3.57 15.07
N GLY A 18 13.57 -3.97 14.60
CA GLY A 18 14.75 -4.21 15.46
C GLY A 18 15.30 -2.91 16.07
N LEU A 19 15.43 -1.87 15.25
CA LEU A 19 15.91 -0.55 15.67
C LEU A 19 14.93 0.14 16.63
N ALA A 20 13.63 0.06 16.37
CA ALA A 20 12.58 0.60 17.23
C ALA A 20 12.53 -0.10 18.60
N ARG A 21 12.80 -1.41 18.66
CA ARG A 21 12.93 -2.15 19.93
C ARG A 21 14.18 -1.73 20.71
N SER A 22 15.32 -1.62 20.04
CA SER A 22 16.59 -1.19 20.67
C SER A 22 16.51 0.23 21.22
N LEU A 23 15.88 1.16 20.50
CA LEU A 23 15.71 2.54 20.93
C LEU A 23 14.73 2.67 22.10
N ARG A 24 13.65 1.89 22.12
CA ARG A 24 12.71 1.84 23.25
C ARG A 24 13.36 1.26 24.52
N ALA A 25 14.20 0.23 24.39
CA ALA A 25 14.93 -0.36 25.51
C ALA A 25 15.94 0.63 26.15
N ALA A 26 16.46 1.59 25.36
CA ALA A 26 17.34 2.66 25.83
C ALA A 26 16.59 3.90 26.37
N GLY A 27 15.26 3.84 26.52
CA GLY A 27 14.44 4.94 27.04
C GLY A 27 14.13 6.06 26.03
N VAL A 28 14.37 5.83 24.73
CA VAL A 28 14.13 6.83 23.68
C VAL A 28 12.71 6.69 23.12
N GLN A 29 11.96 7.79 23.06
CA GLN A 29 10.65 7.82 22.41
C GLN A 29 10.80 7.68 20.88
N VAL A 30 10.11 6.66 20.33
CA VAL A 30 10.09 6.34 18.89
C VAL A 30 8.75 6.75 18.30
N VAL A 31 8.77 7.62 17.29
CA VAL A 31 7.57 8.10 16.56
C VAL A 31 7.59 7.52 15.15
N GLU A 32 6.50 6.85 14.74
CA GLU A 32 6.34 6.34 13.37
C GLU A 32 5.96 7.49 12.44
N VAL A 33 6.82 7.76 11.45
CA VAL A 33 6.59 8.82 10.48
C VAL A 33 5.91 8.21 9.26
N ASN A 34 4.57 8.24 9.23
CA ASN A 34 3.80 7.80 8.08
C ASN A 34 3.26 9.03 7.33
N ARG A 35 3.81 9.34 6.15
CA ARG A 35 3.24 10.38 5.26
C ARG A 35 2.11 9.77 4.42
N PRO A 36 0.85 10.22 4.56
CA PRO A 36 -0.24 9.68 3.77
C PRO A 36 -0.12 10.12 2.30
N ASN A 37 -0.03 9.14 1.41
CA ASN A 37 0.11 9.33 -0.02
C ASN A 37 -1.26 9.72 -0.66
N ARG A 38 -1.48 11.03 -0.84
CA ARG A 38 -2.75 11.68 -1.24
C ARG A 38 -3.18 11.40 -2.69
N ALA A 39 -2.31 10.84 -3.53
CA ALA A 39 -2.48 10.87 -5.00
C ALA A 39 -3.19 9.66 -5.63
N MET A 40 -3.46 8.56 -4.91
CA MET A 40 -4.17 7.39 -5.48
C MET A 40 -5.71 7.46 -5.39
N ARG A 41 -6.28 8.57 -4.91
CA ARG A 41 -7.70 8.67 -4.53
C ARG A 41 -8.69 8.94 -5.67
N ARG A 42 -8.29 9.10 -6.92
CA ARG A 42 -9.18 9.74 -7.93
C ARG A 42 -9.87 8.85 -8.97
N ARG A 43 -9.63 7.53 -9.08
CA ARG A 43 -10.26 6.78 -10.21
C ARG A 43 -10.62 5.30 -10.03
N ARG A 44 -10.77 4.76 -8.82
CA ARG A 44 -11.25 3.38 -8.61
C ARG A 44 -12.30 3.33 -7.50
N GLY A 45 -13.50 2.83 -7.83
CA GLY A 45 -14.51 2.30 -6.90
C GLY A 45 -14.77 3.11 -5.63
N LYS A 46 -15.64 4.11 -5.77
CA LYS A 46 -16.13 5.03 -4.75
C LYS A 46 -16.65 4.27 -3.50
N SER A 47 -16.31 4.76 -2.31
CA SER A 47 -16.74 4.31 -0.97
C SER A 47 -16.31 2.91 -0.52
N ASP A 48 -16.83 1.84 -1.15
CA ASP A 48 -16.84 0.48 -0.56
C ASP A 48 -15.45 -0.07 -0.20
N THR A 49 -14.42 0.33 -0.95
CA THR A 49 -13.03 -0.10 -0.73
C THR A 49 -12.35 0.61 0.45
N VAL A 50 -12.71 1.86 0.71
CA VAL A 50 -12.28 2.62 1.89
C VAL A 50 -13.02 2.09 3.11
N ASP A 51 -14.29 1.75 2.93
CA ASP A 51 -15.18 1.27 3.98
C ASP A 51 -14.75 -0.13 4.46
N ALA A 52 -14.27 -0.99 3.56
CA ALA A 52 -13.72 -2.30 3.93
C ALA A 52 -12.45 -2.23 4.79
N GLU A 53 -11.53 -1.29 4.51
CA GLU A 53 -10.33 -1.13 5.34
C GLU A 53 -10.66 -0.52 6.70
N ALA A 54 -11.61 0.42 6.74
CA ALA A 54 -12.11 1.01 7.98
C ALA A 54 -12.83 -0.05 8.83
N ALA A 55 -13.73 -0.83 8.23
CA ALA A 55 -14.47 -1.89 8.90
C ALA A 55 -13.54 -3.03 9.37
N ALA A 56 -12.56 -3.44 8.55
CA ALA A 56 -11.55 -4.41 8.99
C ALA A 56 -10.71 -3.88 10.16
N ARG A 57 -10.43 -2.57 10.20
CA ARG A 57 -9.74 -1.94 11.34
C ARG A 57 -10.62 -1.95 12.59
N ALA A 58 -11.91 -1.67 12.47
CA ALA A 58 -12.88 -1.76 13.57
C ALA A 58 -13.00 -3.20 14.11
N VAL A 59 -13.08 -4.20 13.23
CA VAL A 59 -13.06 -5.63 13.60
C VAL A 59 -11.76 -5.99 14.35
N LEU A 60 -10.60 -5.56 13.85
CA LEU A 60 -9.31 -5.79 14.50
C LEU A 60 -9.14 -5.00 15.81
N GLY A 61 -9.82 -3.86 15.95
CA GLY A 61 -9.82 -3.01 17.13
C GLY A 61 -10.71 -3.49 18.27
N GLY A 62 -11.50 -4.55 18.05
CA GLY A 62 -12.41 -5.12 19.04
C GLY A 62 -13.76 -4.42 19.13
N GLU A 63 -14.10 -3.53 18.18
CA GLU A 63 -15.43 -2.90 18.10
C GLU A 63 -16.50 -3.90 17.61
N ALA A 64 -16.09 -4.97 16.92
CA ALA A 64 -16.95 -6.12 16.66
C ALA A 64 -16.97 -7.03 17.90
N THR A 65 -18.08 -7.05 18.62
CA THR A 65 -18.40 -7.90 19.78
C THR A 65 -18.53 -9.38 19.41
N VAL A 66 -17.62 -9.92 18.59
CA VAL A 66 -17.49 -11.37 18.39
C VAL A 66 -16.49 -11.88 19.41
N VAL A 67 -17.01 -12.53 20.45
CA VAL A 67 -16.20 -13.22 21.47
C VAL A 67 -15.19 -14.13 20.73
N PRO A 68 -13.86 -13.91 20.87
CA PRO A 68 -12.88 -14.70 20.16
C PRO A 68 -12.90 -16.12 20.73
N LYS A 69 -13.56 -17.05 20.02
CA LYS A 69 -13.23 -18.47 20.17
C LYS A 69 -11.84 -18.63 19.57
N ARG A 70 -10.84 -18.80 20.45
CA ARG A 70 -9.46 -19.27 20.21
C ARG A 70 -8.98 -19.22 18.74
N GLY A 71 -8.06 -18.31 18.41
CA GLY A 71 -7.02 -18.46 17.37
C GLY A 71 -7.42 -18.66 15.90
N ASP A 72 -8.62 -19.16 15.59
CA ASP A 72 -8.97 -19.80 14.32
C ASP A 72 -10.18 -19.11 13.66
N GLY A 73 -10.52 -17.90 14.12
CA GLY A 73 -11.70 -17.16 13.68
C GLY A 73 -11.44 -16.15 12.55
N PRO A 74 -12.51 -15.62 11.93
CA PRO A 74 -12.42 -14.62 10.86
C PRO A 74 -11.54 -13.39 11.17
N VAL A 75 -11.44 -13.00 12.45
CA VAL A 75 -10.59 -11.89 12.91
C VAL A 75 -9.11 -12.19 12.70
N GLU A 76 -8.66 -13.42 12.96
CA GLU A 76 -7.27 -13.81 12.74
C GLU A 76 -6.97 -13.94 11.24
N ALA A 77 -7.92 -14.44 10.46
CA ALA A 77 -7.81 -14.45 9.00
C ALA A 77 -7.67 -13.02 8.42
N ILE A 78 -8.47 -12.05 8.91
CA ILE A 78 -8.35 -10.63 8.53
C ILE A 78 -6.96 -10.09 8.92
N ARG A 79 -6.43 -10.47 10.09
CA ARG A 79 -5.09 -10.05 10.54
C ARG A 79 -4.00 -10.57 9.60
N ILE A 80 -4.05 -11.85 9.23
CA ILE A 80 -3.08 -12.48 8.32
C ILE A 80 -3.13 -11.82 6.94
N LEU A 81 -4.33 -11.59 6.39
CA LEU A 81 -4.50 -10.92 5.09
C LEU A 81 -3.98 -9.48 5.12
N LYS A 82 -4.16 -8.77 6.23
CA LYS A 82 -3.60 -7.43 6.41
C LYS A 82 -2.07 -7.43 6.35
N ILE A 83 -1.41 -8.44 6.93
CA ILE A 83 0.06 -8.57 6.86
C ILE A 83 0.51 -8.69 5.40
N ALA A 84 -0.12 -9.56 4.61
CA ALA A 84 0.19 -9.72 3.19
C ALA A 84 -0.03 -8.41 2.41
N LYS A 85 -1.19 -7.76 2.60
CA LYS A 85 -1.53 -6.49 1.95
C LYS A 85 -0.53 -5.38 2.28
N ASP A 86 -0.16 -5.22 3.55
CA ASP A 86 0.75 -4.17 4.00
C ASP A 86 2.18 -4.43 3.48
N SER A 87 2.60 -5.69 3.38
CA SER A 87 3.85 -6.09 2.73
C SER A 87 3.86 -5.73 1.24
N ALA A 88 2.82 -6.13 0.51
CA ALA A 88 2.68 -5.83 -0.92
C ALA A 88 2.61 -4.32 -1.19
N ALA A 89 1.92 -3.55 -0.35
CA ALA A 89 1.86 -2.10 -0.44
C ALA A 89 3.24 -1.44 -0.30
N LYS A 90 4.06 -1.89 0.66
CA LYS A 90 5.45 -1.42 0.82
C LYS A 90 6.30 -1.78 -0.39
N ALA A 91 6.25 -3.04 -0.84
CA ALA A 91 6.98 -3.49 -2.01
C ALA A 91 6.59 -2.73 -3.28
N ARG A 92 5.32 -2.33 -3.41
CA ARG A 92 4.82 -1.53 -4.53
C ARG A 92 5.42 -0.12 -4.53
N VAL A 93 5.44 0.54 -3.37
CA VAL A 93 6.08 1.86 -3.24
C VAL A 93 7.56 1.79 -3.60
N GLN A 94 8.27 0.77 -3.11
CA GLN A 94 9.67 0.55 -3.47
C GLN A 94 9.85 0.37 -4.98
N ALA A 95 9.03 -0.46 -5.62
CA ALA A 95 9.12 -0.70 -7.06
C ALA A 95 8.83 0.57 -7.89
N ILE A 96 7.87 1.41 -7.46
CA ILE A 96 7.59 2.71 -8.11
C ILE A 96 8.80 3.65 -7.98
N ASN A 97 9.43 3.70 -6.81
CA ASN A 97 10.60 4.53 -6.59
C ASN A 97 11.79 4.06 -7.46
N GLN A 98 12.00 2.74 -7.56
CA GLN A 98 13.00 2.15 -8.45
C GLN A 98 12.71 2.47 -9.91
N LEU A 99 11.45 2.36 -10.35
CA LEU A 99 11.04 2.70 -11.72
C LEU A 99 11.40 4.15 -12.07
N ARG A 100 11.08 5.08 -11.17
CA ARG A 100 11.42 6.50 -11.34
C ARG A 100 12.92 6.76 -11.32
N ALA A 101 13.66 6.08 -10.45
CA ALA A 101 15.12 6.23 -10.38
C ALA A 101 15.79 5.77 -11.68
N VAL A 102 15.36 4.64 -12.25
CA VAL A 102 15.84 4.17 -13.56
C VAL A 102 15.48 5.18 -14.66
N LEU A 103 14.24 5.69 -14.67
CA LEU A 103 13.79 6.65 -15.67
C LEU A 103 14.58 7.96 -15.65
N VAL A 104 14.91 8.50 -14.47
CA VAL A 104 15.67 9.75 -14.34
C VAL A 104 17.10 9.63 -14.87
N ASN A 105 17.69 8.42 -14.81
CA ASN A 105 19.05 8.15 -15.28
C ASN A 105 19.09 7.57 -16.71
N ALA A 106 17.94 7.38 -17.35
CA ALA A 106 17.85 6.88 -18.72
C ALA A 106 18.25 7.97 -19.74
N GLU A 107 18.79 7.55 -20.88
CA GLU A 107 19.10 8.44 -21.99
C GLU A 107 17.83 9.19 -22.49
N PRO A 108 17.97 10.42 -23.02
CA PRO A 108 16.83 11.23 -23.45
C PRO A 108 15.88 10.50 -24.40
N ALA A 109 16.42 9.71 -25.34
CA ALA A 109 15.64 8.95 -26.31
C ALA A 109 14.63 7.98 -25.66
N VAL A 110 15.00 7.38 -24.52
CA VAL A 110 14.12 6.48 -23.75
C VAL A 110 13.24 7.25 -22.78
N ARG A 111 13.77 8.32 -22.18
CA ARG A 111 13.11 9.09 -21.12
C ARG A 111 11.99 10.00 -21.63
N GLU A 112 12.23 10.77 -22.68
CA GLU A 112 11.32 11.81 -23.18
C GLU A 112 9.90 11.31 -23.52
N PRO A 113 9.73 10.14 -24.17
CA PRO A 113 8.39 9.59 -24.44
C PRO A 113 7.59 9.25 -23.17
N LEU A 114 8.26 9.12 -22.03
CA LEU A 114 7.69 8.63 -20.77
C LEU A 114 7.42 9.73 -19.74
N GLU A 115 8.07 10.90 -19.85
CA GLU A 115 8.01 11.97 -18.84
C GLU A 115 6.60 12.53 -18.60
N LYS A 116 5.76 12.58 -19.64
CA LYS A 116 4.41 13.17 -19.57
C LYS A 116 3.33 12.19 -19.11
N LEU A 117 3.70 10.93 -18.86
CA LEU A 117 2.74 9.89 -18.51
C LEU A 117 2.38 9.93 -17.02
N THR A 118 1.09 9.77 -16.72
CA THR A 118 0.68 9.48 -15.34
C THR A 118 1.25 8.14 -14.90
N LEU A 119 1.43 7.91 -13.59
CA LEU A 119 2.00 6.64 -13.10
C LEU A 119 1.33 5.38 -13.68
N PRO A 120 -0.01 5.27 -13.78
CA PRO A 120 -0.66 4.11 -14.40
C PRO A 120 -0.30 3.96 -15.88
N GLN A 121 -0.27 5.06 -16.64
CA GLN A 121 0.12 5.05 -18.06
C GLN A 121 1.60 4.68 -18.22
N LEU A 122 2.47 5.20 -17.37
CA LEU A 122 3.89 4.90 -17.34
C LEU A 122 4.11 3.41 -17.10
N VAL A 123 3.49 2.84 -16.06
CA VAL A 123 3.58 1.41 -15.75
C VAL A 123 3.06 0.55 -16.90
N ALA A 124 1.91 0.89 -17.48
CA ALA A 124 1.37 0.16 -18.63
C ALA A 124 2.30 0.23 -19.86
N ARG A 125 2.80 1.42 -20.18
CA ARG A 125 3.71 1.64 -21.31
C ARG A 125 5.02 0.90 -21.12
N CYS A 126 5.62 1.00 -19.94
CA CYS A 126 6.89 0.34 -19.62
C CYS A 126 6.76 -1.18 -19.56
N ALA A 127 5.64 -1.73 -19.09
CA ALA A 127 5.41 -3.17 -19.09
C ALA A 127 5.41 -3.79 -20.50
N ALA A 128 5.05 -2.99 -21.51
CA ALA A 128 4.99 -3.35 -22.93
C ALA A 128 6.16 -2.78 -23.76
N LEU A 129 7.16 -2.16 -23.12
CA LEU A 129 8.34 -1.64 -23.83
C LEU A 129 9.19 -2.80 -24.34
N HIS A 130 9.68 -2.63 -25.57
CA HIS A 130 10.68 -3.48 -26.19
C HIS A 130 11.73 -2.60 -26.85
N HIS A 131 12.99 -3.06 -26.88
CA HIS A 131 14.10 -2.36 -27.51
C HIS A 131 14.64 -3.23 -28.64
N ASP A 132 14.50 -2.74 -29.86
CA ASP A 132 14.97 -3.41 -31.09
C ASP A 132 16.32 -2.85 -31.60
N GLY A 133 16.93 -1.92 -30.85
CA GLY A 133 18.17 -1.27 -31.24
C GLY A 133 19.44 -2.03 -30.84
N PRO A 134 20.61 -1.62 -31.35
CA PRO A 134 21.88 -2.31 -31.09
C PRO A 134 22.54 -1.90 -29.75
N ASN A 135 21.99 -0.93 -29.00
CA ASN A 135 22.63 -0.41 -27.79
C ASN A 135 22.30 -1.28 -26.56
N PRO A 136 23.27 -2.03 -26.00
CA PRO A 136 23.01 -2.92 -24.87
C PRO A 136 22.62 -2.17 -23.58
N ALA A 137 23.05 -0.91 -23.41
CA ALA A 137 22.69 -0.12 -22.24
C ALA A 137 21.21 0.30 -22.27
N GLU A 138 20.73 0.76 -23.43
CA GLU A 138 19.31 1.08 -23.64
C GLU A 138 18.42 -0.17 -23.52
N ALA A 139 18.88 -1.32 -24.03
CA ALA A 139 18.19 -2.58 -23.86
C ALA A 139 18.04 -2.96 -22.37
N ALA A 140 19.11 -2.82 -21.57
CA ALA A 140 19.10 -3.10 -20.14
C ALA A 140 18.16 -2.17 -19.36
N VAL A 141 18.15 -0.86 -19.69
CA VAL A 141 17.21 0.11 -19.11
C VAL A 141 15.76 -0.29 -19.44
N THR A 142 15.48 -0.56 -20.72
CA THR A 142 14.15 -0.94 -21.21
C THR A 142 13.63 -2.21 -20.51
N ASP A 143 14.45 -3.27 -20.44
CA ASP A 143 14.09 -4.51 -19.75
C ASP A 143 13.83 -4.28 -18.26
N THR A 144 14.69 -3.48 -17.60
CA THR A 144 14.54 -3.13 -16.18
C THR A 144 13.24 -2.37 -15.92
N LEU A 145 12.91 -1.37 -16.74
CA LEU A 145 11.64 -0.64 -16.67
C LEU A 145 10.44 -1.58 -16.84
N GLY A 146 10.52 -2.54 -17.77
CA GLY A 146 9.49 -3.55 -17.99
C GLY A 146 9.29 -4.47 -16.80
N ARG A 147 10.38 -4.99 -16.21
CA ARG A 147 10.33 -5.85 -15.01
C ARG A 147 9.72 -5.13 -13.82
N LEU A 148 10.15 -3.91 -13.54
CA LEU A 148 9.63 -3.10 -12.43
C LEU A 148 8.14 -2.81 -12.63
N SER A 149 7.73 -2.52 -13.86
CA SER A 149 6.33 -2.24 -14.19
C SER A 149 5.43 -3.46 -14.02
N ARG A 150 5.85 -4.63 -14.52
CA ARG A 150 5.11 -5.90 -14.29
C ARG A 150 5.04 -6.25 -12.81
N ARG A 151 6.12 -6.02 -12.04
CA ARG A 151 6.12 -6.19 -10.58
C ARG A 151 5.13 -5.25 -9.90
N ILE A 152 5.02 -3.99 -10.32
CA ILE A 152 4.01 -3.05 -9.79
C ILE A 152 2.61 -3.56 -10.06
N GLN A 153 2.33 -4.03 -11.29
CA GLN A 153 1.01 -4.58 -11.65
C GLN A 153 0.65 -5.80 -10.81
N PHE A 154 1.61 -6.72 -10.63
CA PHE A 154 1.43 -7.89 -9.77
C PHE A 154 1.09 -7.50 -8.33
N LEU A 155 1.86 -6.58 -7.74
CA LEU A 155 1.63 -6.12 -6.36
C LEU A 155 0.30 -5.36 -6.22
N GLU A 156 -0.13 -4.62 -7.25
CA GLU A 156 -1.46 -4.00 -7.26
C GLU A 156 -2.59 -5.01 -7.26
N ALA A 157 -2.44 -6.10 -8.03
CA ALA A 157 -3.39 -7.22 -8.02
C ALA A 157 -3.42 -7.88 -6.64
N GLU A 158 -2.27 -8.21 -6.07
CA GLU A 158 -2.16 -8.83 -4.74
C GLU A 158 -2.81 -7.97 -3.63
N ILE A 159 -2.55 -6.66 -3.63
CA ILE A 159 -3.22 -5.71 -2.71
C ILE A 159 -4.73 -5.72 -2.91
N GLY A 160 -5.17 -5.72 -4.17
CA GLY A 160 -6.59 -5.77 -4.51
C GLY A 160 -7.26 -7.06 -4.06
N ASP A 161 -6.58 -8.19 -4.19
CA ASP A 161 -7.08 -9.51 -3.84
C ASP A 161 -7.21 -9.67 -2.33
N ALA A 162 -6.17 -9.30 -1.57
CA ALA A 162 -6.20 -9.29 -0.12
C ALA A 162 -7.32 -8.39 0.42
N ARG A 163 -7.52 -7.21 -0.19
CA ARG A 163 -8.65 -6.33 0.16
C ARG A 163 -10.01 -6.99 -0.06
N ARG A 164 -10.23 -7.63 -1.22
CA ARG A 164 -11.51 -8.31 -1.51
C ARG A 164 -11.77 -9.43 -0.50
N GLN A 165 -10.76 -10.22 -0.16
CA GLN A 165 -10.87 -11.28 0.85
C GLN A 165 -11.19 -10.72 2.23
N MET A 166 -10.54 -9.63 2.64
CA MET A 166 -10.85 -8.93 3.89
C MET A 166 -12.30 -8.42 3.90
N THR A 167 -12.81 -7.85 2.80
CA THR A 167 -14.21 -7.41 2.69
C THR A 167 -15.19 -8.56 2.93
N VAL A 168 -14.96 -9.72 2.31
CA VAL A 168 -15.81 -10.91 2.48
C VAL A 168 -15.83 -11.37 3.94
N LEU A 169 -14.68 -11.41 4.60
CA LEU A 169 -14.59 -11.80 6.02
C LEU A 169 -15.28 -10.79 6.94
N VAL A 170 -15.15 -9.49 6.66
CA VAL A 170 -15.87 -8.44 7.41
C VAL A 170 -17.38 -8.60 7.23
N GLN A 171 -17.88 -8.85 6.01
CA GLN A 171 -19.30 -9.10 5.76
C GLN A 171 -19.83 -10.28 6.56
N GLN A 172 -19.04 -11.34 6.73
CA GLN A 172 -19.42 -12.53 7.49
C GLN A 172 -19.38 -12.32 9.01
N THR A 173 -18.51 -11.44 9.49
CA THR A 173 -18.21 -11.30 10.93
C THR A 173 -18.96 -10.12 11.56
N ALA A 174 -19.13 -9.04 10.81
CA ALA A 174 -19.71 -7.79 11.29
C ALA A 174 -20.25 -6.98 10.09
N PRO A 175 -21.35 -7.45 9.46
CA PRO A 175 -21.92 -6.79 8.28
C PRO A 175 -22.31 -5.32 8.55
N ASP A 176 -22.73 -5.02 9.78
CA ASP A 176 -23.15 -3.67 10.19
C ASP A 176 -22.01 -2.66 10.12
N LEU A 177 -20.74 -3.07 10.27
CA LEU A 177 -19.58 -2.18 10.17
C LEU A 177 -19.34 -1.69 8.74
N LEU A 178 -19.81 -2.42 7.73
CA LEU A 178 -19.76 -1.96 6.34
C LEU A 178 -20.92 -1.00 6.03
N GLN A 179 -22.07 -1.18 6.69
CA GLN A 179 -23.21 -0.27 6.54
C GLN A 179 -22.96 1.06 7.23
N VAL A 180 -22.47 1.07 8.48
CA VAL A 180 -22.18 2.29 9.26
C VAL A 180 -21.12 3.16 8.58
N ASN A 181 -20.13 2.54 7.94
CA ASN A 181 -19.10 3.27 7.21
C ASN A 181 -19.53 3.68 5.79
N GLY A 182 -20.58 3.06 5.23
CA GLY A 182 -21.19 3.41 3.94
C GLY A 182 -22.15 4.62 3.99
N ILE A 183 -22.49 5.16 5.17
CA ILE A 183 -23.42 6.28 5.31
C ILE A 183 -22.69 7.63 5.32
N GLY A 184 -22.11 7.97 4.17
CA GLY A 184 -21.61 9.32 3.87
C GLY A 184 -22.67 10.25 3.24
N SER A 185 -23.95 10.06 3.54
CA SER A 185 -25.05 10.92 3.07
C SER A 185 -26.16 11.03 4.13
N ALA A 186 -25.84 11.66 5.26
CA ALA A 186 -26.87 12.30 6.05
C ALA A 186 -27.22 13.65 5.39
N VAL A 187 -28.07 13.62 4.37
CA VAL A 187 -28.96 14.76 4.13
C VAL A 187 -29.97 14.72 5.28
N CYS A 188 -29.96 15.78 6.09
CA CYS A 188 -30.88 15.97 7.22
C CYS A 188 -32.34 15.73 6.81
N PRO A 189 -33.18 15.13 7.68
CA PRO A 189 -34.61 15.28 7.55
C PRO A 189 -34.98 16.74 7.82
N SER A 190 -35.84 17.27 6.97
CA SER A 190 -36.45 18.59 7.02
C SER A 190 -37.18 18.86 8.34
N SER A 191 -37.07 20.10 8.82
CA SER A 191 -38.14 20.80 9.55
C SER A 191 -38.12 22.26 9.14
#